data_AF-A0A7H0NKL4-F1
#
_entry.id   AF-A0A7H0NKL4-F1
#
_cell.length_a   1.000
_cell.length_b   1.000
_cell.length_c   1.000
_cell.angle_alpha   90.00
_cell.angle_beta   90.00
_cell.angle_gamma   90.00
#
_symmetry.space_group_name_H-M   'P 1'
#
loop_
_entity.id
_entity.type
_entity.pdbx_description
1 polymer ?
#
loop_
_entity_poly.entity_id
_entity_poly.type
_entity_poly.pdbx_seq_one_letter_code
_entity_poly.pdbx_strand_id
1 'polypeptide(L)' 'MASKERDTRQRAAFMCPTCKQPVPSEIHRHKSLGIFVPVWRAGPCENPDCPEHVAEDRPARHRTGSS' A
#
# COMPACT_ATOMS: atom_id res chain seq x y z
N MET A 1 25.18 14.31 16.26
CA MET A 1 24.85 12.92 15.86
C MET A 1 23.34 12.85 15.60
N ALA A 2 22.90 12.75 14.35
CA ALA A 2 21.47 12.65 13.98
C ALA A 2 21.23 12.18 12.52
N SER A 3 22.26 12.27 11.65
CA SER A 3 22.06 11.99 10.21
C SER A 3 22.09 10.50 9.85
N LYS A 4 22.73 9.65 10.66
CA LYS A 4 22.97 8.24 10.31
C LYS A 4 21.81 7.28 10.63
N GLU A 5 20.77 7.77 11.32
CA GLU A 5 19.62 6.97 11.77
C GLU A 5 18.40 7.07 10.83
N ARG A 6 18.44 8.01 9.87
CA ARG A 6 17.38 8.21 8.87
C ARG A 6 17.45 7.20 7.72
N ASP A 7 18.62 6.61 7.49
CA ASP A 7 18.90 5.71 6.37
C ASP A 7 18.19 4.36 6.51
N THR A 8 18.18 3.78 7.72
CA THR A 8 17.52 2.49 8.02
C THR A 8 15.98 2.55 7.97
N ARG A 9 15.39 3.76 7.83
CA ARG A 9 13.94 3.97 7.73
C ARG A 9 13.47 4.29 6.32
N GLN A 10 14.37 4.42 5.35
CA GLN A 10 13.98 4.54 3.94
C GLN A 10 13.52 3.17 3.44
N ARG A 11 12.40 2.68 3.99
CA ARG A 11 11.63 1.58 3.40
C ARG A 11 11.43 1.93 1.94
N ALA A 12 11.79 1.02 1.03
CA ALA A 12 11.57 1.22 -0.39
C ALA A 12 10.09 1.58 -0.60
N ALA A 13 9.83 2.84 -0.98
CA ALA A 13 8.48 3.30 -1.27
C ALA A 13 8.04 2.67 -2.59
N PHE A 14 6.80 2.20 -2.65
CA PHE A 14 6.21 1.84 -3.93
C PHE A 14 6.01 3.11 -4.75
N MET A 15 6.26 3.03 -6.05
CA MET A 15 6.13 4.15 -6.97
C MET A 15 5.08 3.81 -8.03
N CYS A 16 4.20 4.77 -8.34
CA CYS A 16 3.28 4.61 -9.45
C CYS A 16 4.08 4.46 -10.77
N PRO A 17 3.79 3.46 -11.61
CA PRO A 17 4.52 3.28 -12.87
C PRO A 17 4.30 4.45 -13.84
N THR A 18 3.21 5.19 -13.70
CA THR A 18 2.79 6.24 -14.62
C THR A 18 3.27 7.63 -14.18
N CYS A 19 2.83 8.14 -13.03
CA CYS A 19 3.22 9.48 -12.56
C CYS A 19 4.53 9.50 -11.75
N LYS A 20 5.12 8.34 -11.46
CA LYS A 20 6.35 8.18 -10.65
C LYS A 20 6.29 8.78 -9.26
N GLN A 21 5.10 9.06 -8.74
CA GLN A 21 4.91 9.51 -7.37
C GLN A 21 4.91 8.33 -6.40
N PRO A 22 5.35 8.53 -5.15
CA PRO A 22 5.24 7.51 -4.12
C PRO A 22 3.76 7.19 -3.86
N VAL A 23 3.45 5.90 -3.74
CA VAL A 23 2.10 5.41 -3.43
C VAL A 23 2.10 4.70 -2.07
N PRO A 24 0.97 4.66 -1.36
CA PRO A 24 0.85 3.92 -0.11
C PRO A 24 1.22 2.45 -0.31
N SER A 25 1.79 1.82 0.72
CA SER A 25 2.05 0.38 0.74
C SER A 25 0.91 -0.34 1.45
N GLU A 26 0.30 -1.32 0.81
CA GLU A 26 -0.78 -2.12 1.40
C GLU A 26 -0.32 -3.55 1.68
N ILE A 27 -0.82 -4.14 2.78
CA ILE A 27 -0.54 -5.54 3.14
C ILE A 27 -1.68 -6.40 2.65
N HIS A 28 -1.42 -7.26 1.67
CA HIS A 28 -2.34 -8.30 1.24
C HIS A 28 -2.01 -9.61 1.90
N ARG A 29 -3.03 -10.37 2.29
CA ARG A 29 -2.84 -11.72 2.84
C ARG A 29 -3.09 -12.74 1.74
N HIS A 30 -2.04 -13.45 1.35
CA HIS A 30 -2.16 -14.57 0.42
C HIS A 30 -2.16 -15.88 1.20
N LYS A 31 -3.15 -16.75 0.94
CA LYS A 31 -3.21 -18.06 1.58
C LYS A 31 -2.41 -19.06 0.76
N SER A 32 -1.39 -19.65 1.36
CA SER A 32 -0.55 -20.68 0.75
C SER A 32 -0.44 -21.85 1.69
N LEU A 33 -0.73 -23.07 1.23
CA LEU A 33 -0.57 -24.31 2.01
C LEU A 33 -1.19 -24.25 3.43
N GLY A 34 -2.33 -23.57 3.57
CA GLY A 34 -3.04 -23.46 4.85
C GLY A 34 -2.59 -22.30 5.75
N ILE A 35 -1.49 -21.59 5.44
CA ILE A 35 -1.05 -20.40 6.18
C ILE A 35 -1.36 -19.11 5.42
N PHE A 36 -1.56 -18.00 6.16
CA PHE A 36 -1.72 -16.68 5.57
C PHE A 36 -0.39 -15.91 5.59
N VAL A 37 0.16 -15.66 4.42
CA VAL A 37 1.42 -14.93 4.22
C VAL A 37 1.10 -13.45 3.95
N PRO A 38 1.67 -12.49 4.71
CA PRO A 38 1.56 -11.08 4.39
C PRO A 38 2.48 -10.73 3.22
N VAL A 39 1.92 -10.08 2.20
CA VAL A 39 2.64 -9.61 1.02
C VAL A 39 2.40 -8.10 0.91
N TRP A 40 3.48 -7.33 0.86
CA TRP A 40 3.43 -5.90 0.62
C TRP A 40 3.27 -5.62 -0.88
N ARG A 41 2.30 -4.79 -1.25
CA ARG A 41 2.10 -4.33 -2.62
C ARG A 41 1.94 -2.82 -2.68
N ALA A 42 2.15 -2.27 -3.88
CA ALA A 42 1.76 -0.90 -4.20
C ALA A 42 0.25 -0.77 -4.06
N GLY A 43 -0.19 0.19 -3.25
CA GLY A 43 -1.58 0.62 -3.18
C GLY A 43 -1.98 1.48 -4.39
N PRO A 44 -3.23 1.96 -4.42
CA PRO A 44 -3.73 2.82 -5.50
C PRO A 44 -2.95 4.13 -5.58
N CYS A 45 -2.88 4.70 -6.79
CA CYS A 45 -2.34 6.03 -6.96
C CYS A 45 -3.37 7.07 -6.49
N GLU A 46 -3.01 7.89 -5.50
CA GLU A 46 -3.89 8.94 -4.96
C GLU A 46 -3.76 10.28 -5.70
N ASN A 47 -2.89 10.37 -6.72
CA ASN A 47 -2.70 11.60 -7.49
C ASN A 47 -3.85 11.80 -8.48
N PRO A 48 -4.72 12.82 -8.31
CA PRO A 48 -5.91 13.01 -9.15
C PRO A 48 -5.56 13.35 -10.61
N ASP A 49 -4.37 13.90 -10.85
CA ASP A 49 -3.86 14.20 -12.20
C ASP A 49 -3.25 12.95 -12.89
N CYS A 50 -3.21 11.79 -12.22
CA CYS A 50 -2.70 10.56 -12.82
C CYS A 50 -3.79 9.90 -13.67
N PRO A 51 -3.51 9.48 -14.91
CA PRO A 51 -4.49 8.76 -15.72
C PRO A 51 -4.81 7.36 -15.15
N GLU A 52 -3.95 6.86 -14.26
CA GLU A 52 -4.11 5.60 -13.53
C GLU A 52 -4.68 5.83 -12.12
N HIS A 53 -5.18 7.04 -11.82
CA HIS A 53 -5.86 7.33 -10.57
C HIS A 53 -7.13 6.48 -10.49
N VAL A 54 -7.04 5.41 -9.70
CA VAL A 54 -8.21 4.64 -9.35
C VAL A 54 -8.90 5.42 -8.24
N ALA A 55 -9.98 6.11 -8.58
CA ALA A 55 -10.94 6.59 -7.59
C ALA A 55 -11.52 5.34 -6.91
N GLU A 56 -10.88 4.87 -5.85
CA GLU A 56 -11.26 3.63 -5.19
C GLU A 56 -12.70 3.74 -4.69
N ASP A 57 -13.61 3.00 -5.33
CA ASP A 57 -14.67 2.30 -4.62
C ASP A 57 -13.97 1.31 -3.67
N ARG A 58 -13.42 1.85 -2.60
CA ARG A 58 -12.86 1.04 -1.52
C ARG A 58 -14.08 0.32 -0.96
N PRO A 59 -14.24 -1.02 -1.10
CA PRO A 59 -15.30 -1.70 -0.40
C PRO A 59 -15.06 -1.38 1.06
N ALA A 60 -15.97 -0.58 1.63
CA ALA A 60 -15.94 -0.23 3.03
C ALA A 60 -15.90 -1.58 3.73
N ARG A 61 -14.72 -1.93 4.25
CA ARG A 61 -14.48 -3.05 5.15
C ARG A 61 -15.67 -3.06 6.10
N HIS A 62 -16.64 -3.93 5.80
CA HIS A 62 -17.87 -4.06 6.56
C HIS A 62 -17.39 -4.54 7.93
N ARG A 63 -17.23 -3.59 8.85
CA ARG A 63 -17.18 -3.88 10.27
C ARG A 63 -18.59 -4.31 10.65
N THR A 64 -18.97 -5.51 10.25
CA THR A 64 -20.11 -6.19 10.85
C THR A 64 -19.64 -6.69 12.21
N GLY A 65 -19.54 -5.76 13.15
CA GLY A 65 -19.71 -6.09 14.55
C GLY A 65 -21.20 -6.31 14.76
N SER A 66 -21.62 -7.57 14.87
CA SER A 66 -22.95 -7.95 15.37
C SER A 66 -22.90 -9.39 15.85
N SER A 67 -22.65 -9.55 17.16
CA SER A 67 -23.52 -10.24 18.13
C SER A 67 -22.74 -10.62 19.37
#